data_AF-Q65L62-F1
#
_entry.id   AF-Q65L62-F1
#
_cell.length_a   1.000
_cell.length_b   1.000
_cell.length_c   1.000
_cell.angle_alpha   90.00
_cell.angle_beta   90.00
_cell.angle_gamma   90.00
#
_symmetry.space_group_name_H-M   'P 1'
#
loop_
_entity.id
_entity.type
_entity.pdbx_description
1 polymer ?
#
loop_
_entity_poly.entity_id
_entity_poly.type
_entity_poly.pdbx_seq_one_letter_code
_entity_poly.pdbx_strand_id
1 'polypeptide(L)' 'MDLILKSVDSILIVFLAIFFMWKFVYEIKHEKRKAVILLLLLINVYFIVKVFNLVLQLM' A
#
# COMPACT_ATOMS: atom_id res chain seq x y z
N MET A 1 -9.11 -16.84 -16.68
CA MET A 1 -9.86 -15.78 -15.96
C MET A 1 -9.19 -15.46 -14.63
N ASP A 2 -8.86 -16.47 -13.82
CA ASP A 2 -8.08 -16.33 -12.56
C ASP A 2 -6.74 -15.60 -12.68
N LEU A 3 -5.92 -15.94 -13.70
CA LEU A 3 -4.59 -15.33 -13.88
C LEU A 3 -4.65 -13.83 -14.22
N ILE A 4 -5.66 -13.40 -14.99
CA ILE A 4 -5.81 -11.98 -15.38
C ILE A 4 -6.28 -11.16 -14.18
N LEU A 5 -7.24 -11.67 -13.42
CA LEU A 5 -7.71 -11.04 -12.18
C LEU A 5 -6.58 -10.91 -11.14
N LYS A 6 -5.80 -11.97 -10.92
CA LYS A 6 -4.62 -11.91 -10.04
C LYS A 6 -3.59 -10.87 -10.46
N SER A 7 -3.31 -10.76 -11.76
CA SER A 7 -2.36 -9.76 -12.28
C SER A 7 -2.87 -8.33 -12.10
N VAL A 8 -4.15 -8.08 -12.34
CA VAL A 8 -4.77 -6.76 -12.12
C VAL A 8 -4.77 -6.39 -10.64
N ASP A 9 -5.13 -7.32 -9.76
CA ASP A 9 -5.06 -7.11 -8.30
C ASP A 9 -3.65 -6.79 -7.84
N SER A 10 -2.64 -7.49 -8.38
CA SER A 10 -1.24 -7.27 -8.03
C SER A 10 -0.75 -5.88 -8.46
N ILE A 11 -1.12 -5.45 -9.66
CA ILE A 11 -0.80 -4.11 -10.17
C ILE A 11 -1.48 -3.03 -9.32
N LEU A 12 -2.76 -3.22 -8.98
CA LEU A 12 -3.51 -2.31 -8.12
C LEU A 12 -2.89 -2.19 -6.74
N ILE A 13 -2.48 -3.30 -6.12
CA ILE A 13 -1.82 -3.33 -4.81
C ILE A 13 -0.54 -2.50 -4.83
N VAL A 14 0.30 -2.65 -5.85
CA VAL A 14 1.56 -1.90 -5.98
C VAL A 14 1.28 -0.40 -6.19
N PHE A 15 0.32 -0.07 -7.04
CA PHE A 15 -0.03 1.32 -7.33
C PHE A 15 -0.61 2.04 -6.10
N LEU A 16 -1.51 1.37 -5.37
CA LEU A 16 -2.07 1.87 -4.11
C LEU A 16 -1.01 2.00 -3.04
N ALA A 17 -0.08 1.04 -2.92
CA ALA A 17 1.02 1.11 -1.96
C ALA A 17 1.87 2.37 -2.18
N ILE A 18 2.28 2.64 -3.43
CA ILE A 18 3.05 3.85 -3.77
C ILE A 18 2.25 5.12 -3.44
N PHE A 19 0.97 5.16 -3.82
CA PHE A 19 0.10 6.31 -3.55
C PHE A 19 -0.03 6.60 -2.04
N PHE A 20 -0.27 5.57 -1.22
CA PHE A 20 -0.40 5.73 0.23
C PHE A 20 0.93 6.09 0.90
N MET A 21 2.06 5.60 0.37
CA MET A 21 3.38 5.96 0.87
C MET A 21 3.66 7.45 0.61
N TRP A 22 3.38 7.92 -0.61
CA TRP A 22 3.51 9.34 -0.95
C TRP A 22 2.60 10.20 -0.08
N LYS A 23 1.34 9.80 0.09
CA LYS A 23 0.37 10.54 0.90
C LYS A 23 0.78 10.59 2.37
N PHE A 24 1.35 9.51 2.91
CA PHE A 24 1.90 9.48 4.26
C PHE A 24 3.04 10.48 4.45
N VAL A 25 4.00 10.52 3.52
CA VAL A 25 5.11 11.49 3.55
C VAL A 25 4.59 12.93 3.48
N TYR A 26 3.60 13.18 2.61
CA TYR A 26 2.96 14.49 2.50
C TYR A 26 2.26 14.90 3.81
N GLU A 27 1.49 14.01 4.42
CA GLU A 27 0.76 14.30 5.66
C GLU A 27 1.71 14.55 6.85
N ILE A 28 2.83 13.81 6.92
CA ILE A 28 3.91 14.06 7.89
C ILE A 28 4.53 15.45 7.66
N LYS A 29 4.91 15.76 6.41
CA LYS A 29 5.59 17.02 6.07
C LYS A 29 4.73 18.25 6.39
N HIS A 30 3.41 18.12 6.28
CA HIS A 30 2.47 19.21 6.54
C HIS A 30 1.87 19.19 7.95
N GLU A 31 2.39 18.34 8.86
CA GLU A 31 1.89 18.13 10.25
C GLU A 31 0.36 18.02 10.36
N LYS A 32 -0.29 17.49 9.33
CA LYS A 32 -1.74 17.40 9.29
C LYS A 32 -2.21 16.27 10.20
N ARG A 33 -3.10 16.61 11.14
CA ARG A 33 -3.88 15.73 12.05
C ARG A 33 -3.23 14.37 12.35
N LYS A 34 -2.66 14.23 13.55
CA LYS A 34 -2.03 12.99 14.06
C LYS A 34 -2.87 11.70 13.85
N ALA A 35 -4.20 11.79 13.94
CA ALA A 35 -5.09 10.65 13.71
C ALA A 35 -5.05 10.12 12.25
N VAL A 36 -4.88 11.02 11.26
CA VAL A 36 -4.78 10.65 9.84
C VAL A 36 -3.44 9.98 9.56
N ILE A 37 -2.36 10.45 10.19
CA ILE A 37 -1.03 9.84 10.09
C ILE A 37 -1.05 8.41 10.62
N LEU A 38 -1.70 8.17 11.77
CA LEU A 38 -1.86 6.82 12.35
C LEU A 38 -2.64 5.89 11.40
N LEU A 39 -3.72 6.39 10.79
CA LEU A 39 -4.51 5.66 9.80
C LEU A 39 -3.67 5.30 8.56
N LEU A 40 -2.93 6.26 8.03
CA LEU A 40 -2.04 6.07 6.88
C LEU A 40 -0.90 5.09 7.21
N LEU A 41 -0.40 5.09 8.45
CA LEU A 41 0.61 4.12 8.91
C LEU A 41 0.05 2.69 8.85
N LEU A 42 -1.15 2.46 9.42
CA LEU A 42 -1.80 1.14 9.41
C LEU A 42 -2.06 0.64 7.98
N ILE A 43 -2.50 1.54 7.10
CA ILE A 43 -2.70 1.23 5.68
C ILE A 43 -1.38 0.84 5.01
N ASN A 44 -0.29 1.59 5.26
CA ASN A 44 1.02 1.25 4.71
C ASN A 44 1.51 -0.13 5.19
N VAL A 45 1.34 -0.46 6.48
CA VAL A 45 1.70 -1.79 7.01
C VAL A 45 0.93 -2.89 6.29
N TYR A 46 -0.38 -2.73 6.08
CA TYR A 46 -1.20 -3.69 5.35
C TYR A 46 -0.69 -3.90 3.91
N PHE A 47 -0.38 -2.81 3.19
CA PHE A 47 0.15 -2.89 1.82
C PHE A 47 1.52 -3.58 1.77
N ILE A 48 2.41 -3.30 2.72
CA ILE A 48 3.72 -3.96 2.82
C ILE A 48 3.54 -5.47 2.98
N VAL A 49 2.70 -5.92 3.92
CA VAL A 49 2.44 -7.36 4.13
C VAL A 49 1.87 -8.00 2.87
N LYS A 50 0.93 -7.32 2.19
CA LYS A 50 0.37 -7.78 0.91
C LYS A 50 1.43 -7.92 -0.17
N VAL A 51 2.32 -6.93 -0.33
CA VAL A 51 3.41 -6.95 -1.30
C VAL A 51 4.41 -8.06 -0.98
N PHE A 52 4.80 -8.24 0.28
CA PHE A 52 5.67 -9.33 0.71
C PHE A 52 5.07 -10.71 0.40
N ASN A 53 3.78 -10.90 0.67
CA ASN A 53 3.08 -12.15 0.34
C ASN A 53 3.02 -12.38 -1.19
N LEU A 54 2.89 -11.30 -1.96
CA LEU A 54 2.90 -11.35 -3.42
C LEU A 54 4.27 -11.79 -3.95
N VAL A 55 5.35 -11.23 -3.40
CA VAL A 55 6.74 -11.63 -3.70
C VAL A 55 6.99 -13.09 -3.32
N LEU A 56 6.50 -13.52 -2.15
CA LEU A 56 6.58 -14.92 -1.69
C LEU A 56 5.83 -15.90 -2.60
N GLN A 57 4.70 -15.49 -3.19
CA GLN A 57 3.95 -16.33 -4.14
C GLN A 57 4.60 -16.39 -5.54
N LEU A 58 5.49 -15.45 -5.85
CA LEU A 58 6.22 -15.37 -7.12
C LEU A 58 7.52 -16.19 -7.11
N MET A 59 8.02 -16.56 -5.92
CA MET A 59 9.25 -17.33 -5.69
C MET A 59 8.93 -18.83 -5.57
#